data_AF-K1QV06-F1
#
_entry.id   AF-K1QV06-F1
#
_cell.length_a   1.000
_cell.length_b   1.000
_cell.length_c   1.000
_cell.angle_alpha   90.00
_cell.angle_beta   90.00
_cell.angle_gamma   90.00
#
_symmetry.space_group_name_H-M   'P 1'
#
loop_
_entity.id
_entity.type
_entity.pdbx_description
1 polymer ?
#
loop_
_entity_poly.entity_id
_entity_poly.type
_entity_poly.pdbx_seq_one_letter_code
_entity_poly.pdbx_strand_id
1 'polypeptide(L)'
;MALNFNKVNFNVRKTSVNVTVPNSPVARLMYYLNSTCSLLQLDTSDSPNLQRLTLYNSSWILTTAQKRELTVLCSILSPEELLNKCIFIDKSLTGLNDFYEISAVHNKMLVSRSIIINGQRKRVNKIMICRPVWLQRYWEEPMRTMLFLMKTGAI
;
A
#
# COMPACT_ATOMS: atom_id res chain seq x y z
N MET A 1 -11.12 -15.94 -10.70
CA MET A 1 -12.43 -15.39 -10.30
C MET A 1 -12.30 -13.88 -10.14
N ALA A 2 -13.01 -13.07 -10.92
CA ALA A 2 -13.08 -11.63 -10.70
C ALA A 2 -14.22 -11.35 -9.71
N LEU A 3 -13.89 -10.79 -8.54
CA LEU A 3 -14.89 -10.36 -7.56
C LEU A 3 -15.61 -9.13 -8.14
N ASN A 4 -16.93 -9.25 -8.33
CA ASN A 4 -17.75 -8.18 -8.88
C ASN A 4 -18.33 -7.35 -7.73
N PHE A 5 -17.67 -6.25 -7.39
CA PHE A 5 -17.97 -5.41 -6.23
C PHE A 5 -19.26 -4.57 -6.38
N ASN A 6 -19.78 -4.40 -7.60
CA ASN A 6 -20.93 -3.53 -7.90
C ASN A 6 -22.30 -4.02 -7.36
N LYS A 7 -22.40 -5.25 -6.85
CA LYS A 7 -23.65 -5.80 -6.31
C LYS A 7 -23.69 -5.89 -4.79
N VAL A 8 -22.66 -5.40 -4.10
CA VAL A 8 -22.56 -5.50 -2.65
C VAL A 8 -22.88 -4.13 -2.05
N ASN A 9 -24.11 -3.95 -1.55
CA ASN A 9 -24.45 -2.82 -0.68
C ASN A 9 -23.58 -2.91 0.59
N PHE A 10 -22.48 -2.18 0.55
CA PHE A 10 -21.53 -2.06 1.62
C PHE A 10 -22.11 -1.10 2.68
N ASN A 11 -22.60 -1.64 3.80
CA ASN A 11 -22.69 -0.89 5.06
C ASN A 11 -21.26 -0.68 5.61
N VAL A 12 -20.35 -0.22 4.76
CA VAL A 12 -18.92 -0.15 5.02
C VAL A 12 -18.53 1.31 5.14
N ARG A 13 -17.86 1.65 6.24
CA ARG A 13 -17.33 2.99 6.43
C ARG A 13 -16.18 3.20 5.45
N LYS A 14 -16.44 3.92 4.36
CA LYS A 14 -15.41 4.43 3.46
C LYS A 14 -14.57 5.46 4.22
N THR A 15 -13.25 5.26 4.24
CA THR A 15 -12.29 6.15 4.94
C THR A 15 -11.30 6.82 3.98
N SER A 16 -11.58 6.78 2.68
CA SER A 16 -10.74 7.36 1.65
C SER A 16 -10.66 8.89 1.76
N VAL A 17 -9.47 9.44 1.49
CA VAL A 17 -9.22 10.87 1.40
C VAL A 17 -8.57 11.15 0.05
N ASN A 18 -8.96 12.24 -0.61
CA ASN A 18 -8.29 12.67 -1.84
C ASN A 18 -6.95 13.31 -1.48
N VAL A 19 -5.88 12.86 -2.10
CA VAL A 19 -4.51 13.29 -1.78
C VAL A 19 -3.74 13.61 -3.06
N THR A 20 -2.93 14.66 -2.99
CA THR A 20 -2.02 15.03 -4.08
C THR A 20 -0.64 14.46 -3.74
N VAL A 21 -0.17 13.50 -4.53
CA VAL A 21 1.15 12.89 -4.34
C VAL A 21 2.15 13.57 -5.28
N PRO A 22 3.31 14.05 -4.79
CA PRO A 22 4.34 14.62 -5.63
C PRO A 22 4.78 13.68 -6.76
N ASN A 23 5.15 14.25 -7.91
CA ASN A 23 5.56 13.47 -9.08
C ASN A 23 7.03 13.02 -8.99
N SER A 24 7.38 12.27 -7.95
CA SER A 24 8.69 11.64 -7.81
C SER A 24 8.54 10.14 -7.51
N PRO A 25 9.45 9.27 -7.99
CA PRO A 25 9.40 7.83 -7.70
C PRO A 25 9.41 7.56 -6.19
N VAL A 26 10.22 8.31 -5.44
CA VAL A 26 10.30 8.22 -3.99
C VAL A 26 8.96 8.58 -3.33
N ALA A 27 8.36 9.73 -3.66
CA ALA A 27 7.08 10.14 -3.07
C ALA A 27 5.96 9.13 -3.37
N ARG A 28 5.95 8.57 -4.58
CA ARG A 28 4.98 7.54 -4.97
C ARG A 28 5.14 6.27 -4.13
N LEU A 29 6.36 5.79 -3.90
CA LEU A 29 6.59 4.66 -2.98
C LEU A 29 6.27 4.99 -1.52
N MET A 30 6.60 6.19 -1.05
CA MET A 30 6.23 6.63 0.30
C MET A 30 4.71 6.64 0.48
N TYR A 31 3.97 7.06 -0.54
CA TYR A 31 2.51 7.03 -0.53
C TYR A 31 1.97 5.59 -0.55
N TYR A 32 2.59 4.70 -1.34
CA TYR A 32 2.27 3.27 -1.30
C TYR A 32 2.52 2.69 0.10
N LEU A 33 3.68 2.95 0.70
CA LEU A 33 4.01 2.50 2.06
C LEU A 33 2.99 3.03 3.07
N ASN A 34 2.69 4.34 3.04
CA ASN A 34 1.68 4.94 3.90
C ASN A 34 0.30 4.27 3.74
N SER A 35 -0.08 3.93 2.52
CA SER A 35 -1.31 3.18 2.24
C SER A 35 -1.25 1.80 2.88
N THR A 36 -0.15 1.05 2.75
CA THR A 36 0.02 -0.26 3.40
C THR A 36 0.05 -0.18 4.93
N CYS A 37 0.64 0.85 5.53
CA CYS A 37 0.59 1.11 6.98
C CYS A 37 -0.83 1.39 7.49
N SER A 38 -1.72 1.90 6.62
CA SER A 38 -3.13 2.06 6.99
C SER A 38 -3.93 0.75 6.91
N LEU A 39 -3.46 -0.19 6.08
CA LEU A 39 -4.07 -1.52 5.90
C LEU A 39 -3.62 -2.51 6.97
N LEU A 40 -2.33 -2.49 7.28
CA LEU A 40 -1.68 -3.39 8.20
C LEU A 40 -1.23 -2.65 9.44
N GLN A 41 -1.30 -3.31 10.59
CA GLN A 41 -0.65 -2.81 11.79
C GLN A 41 0.86 -2.99 11.64
N LEU A 42 1.51 -1.98 11.06
CA LEU A 42 2.96 -1.82 11.00
C LEU A 42 3.38 -0.84 12.10
N ASP A 43 4.48 -1.15 12.78
CA ASP A 43 4.99 -0.33 13.87
C ASP A 43 6.50 -0.09 13.74
N THR A 44 7.09 0.57 14.74
CA THR A 44 8.52 0.89 14.75
C THR A 44 9.42 -0.35 14.79
N SER A 45 8.89 -1.55 15.07
CA SER A 45 9.65 -2.80 14.96
C SER A 45 9.87 -3.23 13.50
N ASP A 46 9.00 -2.78 12.58
CA ASP A 46 9.17 -2.99 11.14
C ASP A 46 10.19 -2.05 10.51
N SER A 47 10.23 -0.81 11.00
CA SER A 47 11.27 0.17 10.65
C SER A 47 11.31 1.30 11.69
N PRO A 48 12.49 1.64 12.23
CA PRO A 48 12.62 2.80 13.13
C PRO A 48 12.31 4.12 12.41
N ASN A 49 12.45 4.15 11.08
CA ASN A 49 12.19 5.32 10.25
C ASN A 49 10.77 5.35 9.67
N LEU A 50 9.88 4.44 10.05
CA LEU A 50 8.57 4.27 9.41
C LEU A 50 7.80 5.59 9.27
N GLN A 51 7.78 6.43 10.30
CA GLN A 51 7.13 7.74 10.27
C GLN A 51 7.72 8.67 9.20
N ARG A 52 9.05 8.66 8.99
CA ARG A 52 9.71 9.47 7.96
C ARG A 52 9.48 8.89 6.58
N LEU A 53 9.44 7.56 6.46
CA LEU A 53 9.23 6.86 5.18
C LEU A 53 7.79 6.97 4.66
N THR A 54 6.80 7.30 5.51
CA THR A 54 5.41 7.54 5.08
C THR A 54 5.10 9.00 4.77
N LEU A 55 6.00 9.96 5.08
CA LEU A 55 5.82 11.39 4.83
C LEU A 55 6.07 11.77 3.35
N TYR A 56 5.21 11.29 2.45
CA TYR A 56 5.36 11.48 0.99
C TYR A 56 5.39 12.94 0.53
N ASN A 57 4.83 13.87 1.31
CA ASN A 57 4.89 15.31 1.02
C ASN A 57 6.31 15.89 1.14
N SER A 58 7.20 15.21 1.87
CA SER A 58 8.57 15.66 2.14
C SER A 58 9.60 14.67 1.62
N SER A 59 9.35 14.08 0.43
CA SER A 59 10.20 13.03 -0.14
C SER A 59 11.65 13.46 -0.42
N TRP A 60 11.90 14.76 -0.56
CA TRP A 60 13.24 15.33 -0.76
C TRP A 60 14.13 15.24 0.49
N ILE A 61 13.56 15.01 1.67
CA ILE A 61 14.31 14.95 2.95
C ILE A 61 15.02 13.60 3.12
N LEU A 62 14.58 12.54 2.43
CA LEU A 62 15.12 11.20 2.63
C LEU A 62 16.58 11.10 2.19
N THR A 63 17.42 10.58 3.08
CA THR A 63 18.81 10.23 2.76
C THR A 63 18.85 9.02 1.82
N THR A 64 20.01 8.81 1.21
CA THR A 64 20.28 7.65 0.36
C THR A 64 19.99 6.33 1.08
N ALA A 65 20.46 6.17 2.32
CA ALA A 65 20.17 4.98 3.13
C ALA A 65 18.66 4.78 3.38
N GLN A 66 17.91 5.85 3.64
CA GLN A 66 16.46 5.78 3.84
C GLN A 66 15.70 5.46 2.55
N LYS A 67 16.21 5.88 1.38
CA LYS A 67 15.65 5.48 0.08
C LYS A 67 15.85 3.99 -0.19
N ARG A 68 16.99 3.41 0.19
CA ARG A 68 17.20 1.96 0.15
C ARG A 68 16.24 1.23 1.09
N GLU A 69 16.14 1.70 2.32
CA GLU A 69 15.23 1.15 3.33
C GLU A 69 13.77 1.14 2.83
N LEU A 70 13.30 2.27 2.28
CA LEU A 70 11.98 2.37 1.65
C LEU A 70 11.79 1.31 0.56
N THR A 71 12.78 1.14 -0.32
CA THR A 71 12.69 0.21 -1.45
C THR A 71 12.64 -1.24 -0.97
N VAL A 72 13.44 -1.59 0.04
CA VAL A 72 13.42 -2.93 0.65
C VAL A 72 12.07 -3.20 1.31
N LEU A 73 11.54 -2.25 2.10
CA LEU A 73 10.23 -2.39 2.74
C LEU A 73 9.11 -2.52 1.71
N CYS A 74 9.09 -1.70 0.67
CA CYS A 74 8.10 -1.79 -0.40
C CYS A 74 8.24 -3.07 -1.24
N SER A 75 9.42 -3.70 -1.25
CA SER A 75 9.64 -5.02 -1.87
C SER A 75 9.08 -6.15 -1.00
N ILE A 76 9.24 -6.06 0.32
CA ILE A 76 8.66 -7.04 1.27
C ILE A 76 7.13 -6.94 1.26
N LEU A 77 6.61 -5.71 1.22
CA LEU A 77 5.19 -5.40 1.13
C LEU A 77 4.73 -5.34 -0.33
N SER A 78 5.15 -6.30 -1.16
CA SER A 78 4.77 -6.33 -2.57
C SER A 78 3.25 -6.50 -2.74
N PRO A 79 2.65 -5.99 -3.83
CA PRO A 79 1.25 -6.22 -4.13
C PRO A 79 0.91 -7.71 -4.17
N GLU A 80 1.82 -8.57 -4.63
CA GLU A 80 1.62 -10.02 -4.66
C GLU A 80 1.37 -10.60 -3.26
N GLU A 81 2.07 -10.09 -2.24
CA GLU A 81 1.86 -10.51 -0.86
C GLU A 81 0.56 -10.00 -0.24
N LEU A 82 -0.02 -8.94 -0.79
CA LEU A 82 -1.18 -8.24 -0.22
C LEU A 82 -2.49 -8.50 -0.99
N LEU A 83 -2.37 -8.86 -2.27
CA LEU A 83 -3.48 -9.10 -3.18
C LEU A 83 -4.35 -10.25 -2.70
N ASN A 84 -5.66 -10.07 -2.80
CA ASN A 84 -6.69 -10.99 -2.31
C ASN A 84 -6.67 -11.24 -0.79
N LYS A 85 -5.80 -10.55 -0.04
CA LYS A 85 -5.76 -10.62 1.42
C LYS A 85 -6.25 -9.31 2.06
N CYS A 86 -5.62 -8.19 1.71
CA CYS A 86 -6.01 -6.85 2.16
C CYS A 86 -6.09 -5.81 1.03
N ILE A 87 -5.56 -6.13 -0.16
CA ILE A 87 -5.72 -5.33 -1.38
C ILE A 87 -6.56 -6.11 -2.38
N PHE A 88 -7.55 -5.47 -2.97
CA PHE A 88 -8.43 -6.06 -3.96
C PHE A 88 -8.53 -5.18 -5.20
N ILE A 89 -8.59 -5.82 -6.37
CA ILE A 89 -8.63 -5.11 -7.65
C ILE A 89 -10.06 -5.02 -8.15
N ASP A 90 -10.49 -3.80 -8.42
CA ASP A 90 -11.76 -3.52 -9.09
C ASP A 90 -11.54 -2.53 -10.23
N LYS A 91 -11.81 -2.97 -11.45
CA LYS A 91 -11.70 -2.13 -12.66
C LYS A 91 -12.84 -1.13 -12.78
N SER A 92 -13.97 -1.39 -12.13
CA SER A 92 -15.17 -0.56 -12.17
C SER A 92 -15.22 0.53 -11.09
N LEU A 93 -14.21 0.57 -10.21
CA LEU A 93 -14.07 1.63 -9.22
C LEU A 93 -13.97 3.00 -9.90
N THR A 94 -14.77 3.96 -9.44
CA THR A 94 -14.76 5.34 -9.97
C THR A 94 -13.47 6.08 -9.60
N GLY A 95 -12.97 5.89 -8.37
CA GLY A 95 -11.68 6.40 -7.90
C GLY A 95 -10.49 5.52 -8.28
N LEU A 96 -9.27 5.98 -7.96
CA LEU A 96 -8.07 5.15 -8.13
C LEU A 96 -7.97 4.05 -7.05
N ASN A 97 -8.36 4.39 -5.82
CA ASN A 97 -8.40 3.48 -4.68
C ASN A 97 -9.39 3.96 -3.62
N ASP A 98 -9.93 3.03 -2.84
CA ASP A 98 -10.79 3.27 -1.70
C ASP A 98 -10.42 2.39 -0.50
N PHE A 99 -10.55 2.94 0.71
CA PHE A 99 -10.24 2.26 1.98
C PHE A 99 -11.49 1.99 2.80
N TYR A 100 -11.52 0.82 3.42
CA TYR A 100 -12.69 0.28 4.12
C TYR A 100 -12.29 -0.38 5.44
N GLU A 101 -13.05 -0.15 6.51
CA GLU A 101 -12.84 -0.80 7.82
C GLU A 101 -13.32 -2.27 7.81
N ILE A 102 -12.55 -3.19 8.40
CA ILE A 102 -12.86 -4.64 8.41
C ILE A 102 -14.14 -4.95 9.20
N SER A 103 -14.41 -4.23 10.29
CA SER A 103 -15.63 -4.37 11.11
C SER A 103 -16.90 -4.29 10.26
N ALA A 104 -16.83 -3.56 9.14
CA ALA A 104 -17.97 -3.29 8.29
C ALA A 104 -18.07 -4.25 7.08
N VAL A 105 -17.02 -5.05 6.83
CA VAL A 105 -16.94 -6.06 5.75
C VAL A 105 -17.46 -7.44 6.20
N HIS A 106 -17.87 -7.55 7.46
CA HIS A 106 -18.08 -8.79 8.22
C HIS A 106 -19.05 -9.82 7.63
N ASN A 107 -19.93 -9.44 6.69
CA ASN A 107 -21.01 -10.31 6.20
C ASN A 107 -20.83 -10.86 4.77
N LYS A 108 -19.86 -10.40 3.97
CA LYS A 108 -19.84 -10.74 2.53
C LYS A 108 -18.46 -10.98 1.90
N MET A 109 -17.39 -10.90 2.67
CA MET A 109 -16.03 -11.10 2.16
C MET A 109 -15.18 -11.85 3.19
N LEU A 110 -14.54 -12.96 2.78
CA LEU A 110 -13.57 -13.71 3.57
C LEU A 110 -12.25 -12.91 3.66
N VAL A 111 -12.25 -11.82 4.43
CA VAL A 111 -11.04 -11.05 4.71
C VAL A 111 -10.37 -11.64 5.95
N SER A 112 -9.13 -12.11 5.78
CA SER A 112 -8.31 -12.58 6.91
C SER A 112 -7.99 -11.42 7.84
N ARG A 113 -8.25 -11.57 9.15
CA ARG A 113 -7.90 -10.58 10.18
C ARG A 113 -6.38 -10.42 10.39
N SER A 114 -5.60 -11.36 9.87
CA SER A 114 -4.14 -11.29 9.85
C SER A 114 -3.58 -11.98 8.61
N ILE A 115 -2.41 -11.54 8.17
CA ILE A 115 -1.65 -12.15 7.07
C ILE A 115 -0.22 -12.42 7.54
N ILE A 116 0.46 -13.37 6.91
CA ILE A 116 1.88 -13.63 7.17
C ILE A 116 2.68 -12.89 6.11
N ILE A 117 3.64 -12.07 6.55
CA ILE A 117 4.60 -11.35 5.70
C ILE A 117 5.98 -11.60 6.30
N ASN A 118 6.91 -12.11 5.48
CA ASN A 118 8.28 -12.40 5.90
C ASN A 118 8.37 -13.21 7.23
N GLY A 119 7.49 -14.23 7.37
CA GLY A 119 7.42 -15.07 8.58
C GLY A 119 6.74 -14.42 9.79
N GLN A 120 6.38 -13.14 9.73
CA GLN A 120 5.69 -12.43 10.81
C GLN A 120 4.20 -12.32 10.55
N ARG A 121 3.38 -12.54 11.58
CA ARG A 121 1.93 -12.32 11.51
C ARG A 121 1.64 -10.83 11.67
N LYS A 122 1.06 -10.22 10.64
CA LYS A 122 0.60 -8.82 10.64
C LYS A 122 -0.92 -8.77 10.72
N ARG A 123 -1.45 -7.94 11.63
CA ARG A 123 -2.88 -7.70 11.74
C ARG A 123 -3.34 -6.81 10.59
N VAL A 124 -4.47 -7.16 9.98
CA VAL A 124 -5.13 -6.31 9.00
C VAL A 124 -6.15 -5.45 9.76
N ASN A 125 -6.13 -4.14 9.53
CA ASN A 125 -7.04 -3.16 10.12
C ASN A 125 -8.08 -2.65 9.11
N LYS A 126 -7.67 -2.50 7.86
CA LYS A 126 -8.48 -2.02 6.75
C LYS A 126 -8.21 -2.85 5.50
N ILE A 127 -9.15 -2.81 4.56
CA ILE A 127 -8.92 -3.28 3.20
C ILE A 127 -8.88 -2.10 2.24
N MET A 128 -8.12 -2.27 1.16
CA MET A 128 -8.12 -1.35 0.02
C MET A 128 -8.71 -2.05 -1.19
N ILE A 129 -9.62 -1.36 -1.87
CA ILE A 129 -10.01 -1.69 -3.24
C ILE A 129 -9.33 -0.67 -4.15
N CYS A 130 -8.65 -1.11 -5.20
CA CYS A 130 -8.00 -0.19 -6.12
C CYS A 130 -8.12 -0.63 -7.58
N ARG A 131 -7.92 0.32 -8.48
CA ARG A 131 -7.78 0.04 -9.91
C ARG A 131 -6.36 -0.48 -10.19
N PRO A 132 -6.17 -1.30 -11.25
CA PRO A 132 -4.83 -1.74 -11.65
C PRO A 132 -3.82 -0.60 -11.86
N VAL A 133 -4.30 0.53 -12.41
CA VAL A 133 -3.48 1.73 -12.65
C VAL A 133 -2.92 2.34 -11.35
N TRP A 134 -3.58 2.13 -10.21
CA TRP A 134 -3.05 2.61 -8.92
C TRP A 134 -1.76 1.87 -8.54
N LEU A 135 -1.76 0.53 -8.67
CA LEU A 135 -0.56 -0.28 -8.39
C LEU A 135 0.56 0.04 -9.38
N GLN A 136 0.22 0.20 -10.66
CA GLN A 136 1.19 0.58 -11.67
C GLN A 136 1.87 1.92 -11.32
N ARG A 137 1.05 2.94 -11.00
CA ARG A 137 1.53 4.31 -10.73
C ARG A 137 2.31 4.44 -9.42
N TYR A 138 1.86 3.78 -8.35
CA TYR A 138 2.37 3.98 -6.99
C TYR A 138 3.32 2.90 -6.50
N TRP A 139 3.37 1.73 -7.13
CA TRP A 139 4.30 0.67 -6.78
C TRP A 139 5.17 0.22 -7.96
N GLU A 140 4.60 -0.20 -9.09
CA GLU A 140 5.37 -0.87 -10.15
C GLU A 140 6.40 0.06 -10.84
N GLU A 141 5.94 1.19 -11.38
CA GLU A 141 6.81 2.19 -12.01
C GLU A 141 7.88 2.73 -11.06
N PRO A 142 7.54 3.16 -9.83
CA PRO A 142 8.54 3.70 -8.94
C PRO A 142 9.47 2.62 -8.35
N MET A 143 9.00 1.38 -8.08
CA MET A 143 9.88 0.27 -7.70
C MET A 143 10.90 -0.02 -8.80
N ARG A 144 10.47 -0.09 -10.06
CA ARG A 144 11.37 -0.31 -11.20
C ARG A 144 12.48 0.74 -11.25
N THR A 145 12.11 2.00 -11.06
CA THR A 145 13.07 3.12 -11.04
C THR A 145 14.02 3.02 -9.85
N MET A 146 13.50 2.75 -8.66
CA MET A 146 14.30 2.70 -7.43
C MET A 146 15.26 1.50 -7.42
N LEU A 147 14.81 0.34 -7.89
CA LEU A 147 15.67 -0.84 -8.06
C LEU A 147 16.79 -0.59 -9.08
N PHE A 148 16.51 0.13 -10.17
CA PHE A 148 17.54 0.55 -11.11
C PHE A 148 18.57 1.47 -10.43
N LEU A 149 18.12 2.49 -9.69
CA LEU A 149 19.00 3.39 -8.97
C LEU A 149 19.86 2.66 -7.92
N MET A 150 19.31 1.69 -7.19
CA MET A 150 20.05 0.84 -6.26
C MET A 150 21.14 0.03 -6.97
N LYS A 151 20.83 -0.56 -8.13
CA LYS A 151 21.81 -1.32 -8.92
C LYS A 151 22.96 -0.45 -9.42
N THR A 152 22.68 0.82 -9.75
CA THR A 152 23.69 1.79 -10.19
C THR A 152 24.47 2.45 -9.05
N GLY A 153 24.11 2.18 -7.78
CA GLY A 153 24.70 2.83 -6.61
C GLY A 153 24.30 4.30 -6.42
N ALA A 154 23.39 4.83 -7.24
CA ALA A 154 22.87 6.19 -7.15
C ALA A 154 21.98 6.40 -5.92
N ILE A 155 21.36 5.31 -5.44
CA ILE A 155 20.75 5.28 -4.12
C ILE A 155 21.20 4.08 -3.32
#